data_AF-A0A2U3LHB5-F1
#
_entry.id   AF-A0A2U3LHB5-F1
#
_cell.length_a   1.000
_cell.length_b   1.000
_cell.length_c   1.000
_cell.angle_alpha   90.00
_cell.angle_beta   90.00
_cell.angle_gamma   90.00
#
_symmetry.space_group_name_H-M   'P 1'
#
loop_
_entity.id
_entity.type
_entity.pdbx_description
1 polymer ?
#
loop_
_entity_poly.entity_id
_entity_poly.type
_entity_poly.pdbx_seq_one_letter_code
_entity_poly.pdbx_strand_id
1 'polypeptide(L)'
;MYGQPRLALPAPETHDNHRPVDLSGSSQQACGPPDGVIHPDLSVLIRCRDGILPPEREAAIRIHLAGCRPCLADYRRLCLPPAEPTHPPDPGLLARIRSSIRNWEAQRSGAGWGEAVKFRTAREIGPFLGNNGARILLQPVSDDGCNLLSTIEPVLGEFLGKRAASELVSRVVEAAIVRTL
;
A
#
# COMPACT_ATOMS: atom_id res chain seq x y z
N MET A 1 -17.96 36.29 -59.92
CA MET A 1 -17.78 35.00 -59.21
C MET A 1 -16.29 34.74 -59.13
N TYR A 2 -15.65 35.02 -57.99
CA TYR A 2 -14.22 34.81 -57.78
C TYR A 2 -14.03 33.55 -56.92
N GLY A 3 -13.41 32.52 -57.48
CA GLY A 3 -13.04 31.30 -56.78
C GLY A 3 -11.74 31.49 -56.00
N GLN A 4 -11.75 31.17 -54.71
CA GLN A 4 -10.53 31.12 -53.91
C GLN A 4 -9.85 29.76 -54.03
N PRO A 5 -8.51 29.70 -54.10
CA PRO A 5 -7.76 28.46 -54.12
C PRO A 5 -7.61 27.89 -52.69
N ARG A 6 -7.91 26.59 -52.53
CA ARG A 6 -7.66 25.83 -51.30
C ARG A 6 -6.15 25.61 -51.13
N LEU A 7 -5.57 26.19 -50.08
CA LEU A 7 -4.23 25.85 -49.61
C LEU A 7 -4.25 24.46 -48.96
N ALA A 8 -3.37 23.58 -49.44
CA ALA A 8 -3.17 22.24 -48.92
C ALA A 8 -2.44 22.31 -47.57
N LEU A 9 -2.96 21.61 -46.56
CA LEU A 9 -2.32 21.42 -45.27
C LEU A 9 -1.21 20.36 -45.38
N PRO A 10 -0.04 20.55 -44.73
CA PRO A 10 1.00 19.54 -44.66
C PRO A 10 0.59 18.38 -43.75
N ALA A 11 0.99 17.17 -44.14
CA ALA A 11 0.75 15.94 -43.40
C ALA A 11 1.52 15.90 -42.06
N PRO A 12 1.00 15.22 -41.03
CA PRO A 12 1.67 15.10 -39.74
C PRO A 12 2.89 14.18 -39.82
N GLU A 13 4.04 14.68 -39.36
CA GLU A 13 5.27 13.92 -39.21
C GLU A 13 5.11 12.88 -38.09
N THR A 14 5.27 11.61 -38.46
CA THR A 14 5.34 10.48 -37.53
C THR A 14 6.71 10.46 -36.87
N HIS A 15 6.80 10.99 -35.64
CA HIS A 15 7.97 10.81 -34.78
C HIS A 15 8.02 9.38 -34.25
N ASP A 16 8.79 8.55 -34.95
CA ASP A 16 9.19 7.22 -34.53
C ASP A 16 10.26 7.34 -33.43
N ASN A 17 9.84 7.22 -32.17
CA ASN A 17 10.68 7.42 -30.99
C ASN A 17 10.80 6.11 -30.19
N HIS A 18 11.22 5.04 -30.86
CA HIS A 18 11.59 3.79 -30.20
C HIS A 18 13.04 3.88 -29.67
N ARG A 19 13.18 4.49 -28.49
CA ARG A 19 14.34 4.25 -27.63
C ARG A 19 14.24 2.81 -27.06
N PRO A 20 15.29 1.98 -27.15
CA PRO A 20 15.32 0.72 -26.43
C PRO A 20 15.33 1.03 -24.93
N VAL A 21 14.27 0.65 -24.25
CA VAL A 21 14.24 0.61 -22.79
C VAL A 21 15.18 -0.52 -22.40
N ASP A 22 16.32 -0.19 -21.83
CA ASP A 22 17.18 -1.15 -21.14
C ASP A 22 16.37 -1.73 -19.98
N LEU A 23 15.68 -2.84 -20.26
CA LEU A 23 15.14 -3.78 -19.28
C LEU A 23 16.31 -4.56 -18.68
N SER A 24 17.29 -3.83 -18.15
CA SER A 24 18.15 -4.35 -17.08
C SER A 24 17.25 -4.53 -15.86
N GLY A 25 16.46 -5.60 -15.92
CA GLY A 25 15.65 -6.08 -14.82
C GLY A 25 16.55 -6.11 -13.61
N SER A 26 16.26 -5.21 -12.67
CA SER A 26 16.65 -5.37 -11.28
C SER A 26 16.01 -6.66 -10.83
N SER A 27 16.70 -7.78 -11.11
CA SER A 27 16.46 -9.05 -10.48
C SER A 27 16.52 -8.75 -9.00
N GLN A 28 15.34 -8.63 -8.40
CA GLN A 28 15.13 -8.85 -6.99
C GLN A 28 15.55 -10.29 -6.78
N GLN A 29 16.86 -10.49 -6.65
CA GLN A 29 17.47 -11.74 -6.29
C GLN A 29 17.06 -11.93 -4.84
N ALA A 30 15.87 -12.52 -4.67
CA ALA A 30 15.36 -12.97 -3.41
C ALA A 30 16.47 -13.80 -2.80
N CYS A 31 17.04 -13.28 -1.72
CA CYS A 31 17.99 -14.02 -0.91
C CYS A 31 17.20 -15.14 -0.24
N GLY A 32 17.02 -16.26 -0.93
CA GLY A 32 16.62 -17.50 -0.31
C GLY A 32 17.88 -18.14 0.27
N PRO A 33 18.08 -18.19 1.60
CA PRO A 33 19.21 -18.90 2.16
C PRO A 33 18.94 -20.42 2.10
N PRO A 34 19.95 -21.24 1.81
CA PRO A 34 19.99 -22.61 2.33
C PRO A 34 20.07 -22.51 3.86
N ASP A 35 19.31 -23.35 4.55
CA ASP A 35 19.32 -23.55 6.02
C ASP A 35 18.72 -22.43 6.88
N GLY A 36 17.39 -22.22 6.78
CA GLY A 36 16.56 -21.84 7.93
C GLY A 36 16.89 -20.54 8.69
N VAL A 37 17.77 -19.68 8.17
CA VAL A 37 18.14 -18.42 8.83
C VAL A 37 16.93 -17.48 8.79
N ILE A 38 16.30 -17.29 9.96
CA ILE A 38 15.18 -16.38 10.12
C ILE A 38 15.71 -14.94 10.03
N HIS A 39 15.34 -14.23 8.97
CA HIS A 39 15.64 -12.80 8.84
C HIS A 39 14.79 -11.99 9.84
N PRO A 40 15.38 -11.01 10.54
CA PRO A 40 14.62 -10.14 11.42
C PRO A 40 13.64 -9.31 10.60
N ASP A 41 12.39 -9.22 11.07
CA ASP A 41 11.41 -8.31 10.47
C ASP A 41 11.80 -6.83 10.69
N LEU A 42 11.14 -5.94 9.95
CA LEU A 42 11.42 -4.50 9.99
C LEU A 42 11.19 -3.91 11.40
N SER A 43 10.21 -4.42 12.15
CA SER A 43 9.90 -3.94 13.50
C SER A 43 11.04 -4.23 14.48
N VAL A 44 11.68 -5.40 14.34
CA VAL A 44 12.85 -5.79 15.11
C VAL A 44 14.05 -4.90 14.78
N LEU A 45 14.27 -4.59 13.50
CA LEU A 45 15.33 -3.67 13.07
C LEU A 45 15.12 -2.24 13.62
N ILE A 46 13.88 -1.73 13.63
CA ILE A 46 13.54 -0.43 14.22
C ILE A 46 13.84 -0.43 15.72
N ARG A 47 13.39 -1.46 16.45
CA ARG A 47 13.67 -1.58 17.90
C ARG A 47 15.16 -1.69 18.21
N CYS A 48 15.92 -2.35 17.33
CA CYS A 48 17.38 -2.43 17.42
C CYS A 48 18.01 -1.04 17.26
N ARG A 49 17.58 -0.26 16.25
CA ARG A 49 18.04 1.12 16.03
C ARG A 49 17.74 2.02 17.23
N ASP A 50 16.55 1.87 17.80
CA ASP A 50 16.08 2.70 18.91
C ASP A 50 16.63 2.25 20.28
N GLY A 51 17.43 1.17 20.34
CA GLY A 51 18.03 0.66 21.59
C GLY A 51 17.02 0.02 22.55
N ILE A 52 15.87 -0.45 22.05
CA ILE A 52 14.75 -0.98 22.85
C ILE A 52 14.86 -2.52 23.01
N LEU A 53 15.83 -3.16 22.36
CA LEU A 53 16.02 -4.61 22.45
C LEU A 53 16.86 -5.00 23.68
N PRO A 54 16.58 -6.17 24.29
CA PRO A 54 17.50 -6.76 25.26
C PRO A 54 18.90 -6.95 24.65
N PRO A 55 19.98 -6.78 25.43
CA PRO A 55 21.35 -6.75 24.91
C PRO A 55 21.74 -8.04 24.18
N GLU A 56 21.27 -9.19 24.64
CA GLU A 56 21.50 -10.49 23.99
C GLU A 56 20.89 -10.56 22.59
N ARG A 57 19.65 -10.05 22.44
CA ARG A 57 18.94 -10.04 21.16
C ARG A 57 19.53 -9.02 20.19
N GLU A 58 19.95 -7.86 20.71
CA GLU A 58 20.68 -6.87 19.93
C GLU A 58 22.00 -7.43 19.38
N ALA A 59 22.78 -8.13 20.21
CA ALA A 59 24.02 -8.78 19.80
C ALA A 59 23.80 -9.80 18.67
N ALA A 60 22.76 -10.65 18.80
CA ALA A 60 22.39 -11.61 17.76
C ALA A 60 22.02 -10.92 16.43
N ILE A 61 21.26 -9.83 16.48
CA ILE A 61 20.90 -9.06 15.27
C ILE A 61 22.15 -8.42 14.66
N ARG A 62 23.06 -7.85 15.46
CA ARG A 62 24.30 -7.26 14.94
C ARG A 62 25.17 -8.30 14.23
N ILE A 63 25.26 -9.51 14.77
CA ILE A 63 25.96 -10.64 14.11
C ILE A 63 25.28 -10.97 12.77
N HIS A 64 23.95 -11.06 12.74
CA HIS A 64 23.20 -11.30 11.50
C HIS A 64 23.43 -10.19 10.46
N LEU A 65 23.36 -8.92 10.87
CA LEU A 65 23.59 -7.77 9.99
C LEU A 65 25.01 -7.75 9.40
N ALA A 66 26.00 -8.31 10.10
CA ALA A 66 27.35 -8.47 9.56
C ALA A 66 27.42 -9.50 8.42
N GLY A 67 26.57 -10.53 8.46
CA GLY A 67 26.53 -11.61 7.46
C GLY A 67 25.48 -11.45 6.35
N CYS A 68 24.46 -10.60 6.54
CA CYS A 68 23.32 -10.48 5.65
C CYS A 68 23.25 -9.08 5.00
N ARG A 69 23.72 -8.97 3.75
CA ARG A 69 23.73 -7.69 3.00
C ARG A 69 22.33 -7.05 2.84
N PRO A 70 21.24 -7.81 2.55
CA PRO A 70 19.89 -7.24 2.49
C PRO A 70 19.44 -6.60 3.81
N CYS A 71 19.53 -7.34 4.93
CA CYS A 71 19.12 -6.81 6.23
C CYS A 71 20.00 -5.62 6.65
N LEU A 72 21.29 -5.62 6.30
CA LEU A 72 22.17 -4.48 6.53
C LEU A 72 21.75 -3.24 5.72
N ALA A 73 21.33 -3.42 4.47
CA ALA A 73 20.82 -2.32 3.65
C ALA A 73 19.53 -1.74 4.25
N ASP A 74 18.62 -2.60 4.71
CA ASP A 74 17.38 -2.18 5.39
C ASP A 74 17.67 -1.41 6.67
N TYR A 75 18.55 -1.96 7.52
CA TYR A 75 18.97 -1.31 8.75
C TYR A 75 19.61 0.07 8.48
N ARG A 76 20.48 0.16 7.46
CA ARG A 76 21.07 1.45 7.05
C ARG A 76 20.02 2.45 6.59
N ARG A 77 19.02 2.01 5.81
CA ARG A 77 17.90 2.88 5.40
C ARG A 77 17.13 3.42 6.61
N LEU A 78 16.94 2.60 7.65
CA LEU A 78 16.29 3.03 8.89
C LEU A 78 17.14 3.98 9.74
N CYS A 79 18.47 3.89 9.65
CA CYS A 79 19.42 4.75 10.37
C CYS A 79 19.69 6.09 9.69
N LEU A 80 19.38 6.21 8.38
CA LEU A 80 19.45 7.50 7.72
C LEU A 80 18.45 8.43 8.41
N PRO A 81 18.86 9.67 8.75
CA PRO A 81 17.90 10.65 9.21
C PRO A 81 16.81 10.79 8.14
N PRO A 82 15.53 10.96 8.53
CA PRO A 82 14.51 11.29 7.56
C PRO A 82 14.99 12.50 6.78
N ALA A 83 14.88 12.45 5.44
CA ALA A 83 15.22 13.59 4.62
C ALA A 83 14.50 14.81 5.19
N GLU A 84 15.25 15.90 5.43
CA GLU A 84 14.62 17.11 5.93
C GLU A 84 13.49 17.47 4.97
N PRO A 85 12.27 17.68 5.51
CA PRO A 85 11.16 18.04 4.66
C PRO A 85 11.54 19.35 3.96
N THR A 86 11.56 19.33 2.63
CA THR A 86 11.87 20.51 1.80
C THR A 86 10.86 21.64 1.98
N HIS A 87 9.75 21.36 2.66
CA HIS A 87 8.70 22.30 2.96
C HIS A 87 8.43 22.35 4.46
N PRO A 88 8.24 23.55 5.04
CA PRO A 88 7.78 23.65 6.41
C PRO A 88 6.45 22.90 6.56
N PRO A 89 6.24 22.20 7.69
CA PRO A 89 4.98 21.50 7.92
C PRO A 89 3.82 22.50 7.87
N ASP A 90 2.76 22.16 7.15
CA ASP A 90 1.53 22.96 7.11
C ASP A 90 1.03 23.12 8.56
N PRO A 91 0.94 24.36 9.10
CA PRO A 91 0.53 24.60 10.48
C PRO A 91 -0.90 24.11 10.75
N GLY A 92 -1.73 23.97 9.71
CA GLY A 92 -3.07 23.40 9.79
C GLY A 92 -3.12 21.88 9.73
N LEU A 93 -2.05 21.20 9.33
CA LEU A 93 -2.06 19.75 9.08
C LEU A 93 -2.43 18.95 10.33
N LEU A 94 -1.82 19.26 11.48
CA LEU A 94 -2.10 18.54 12.71
C LEU A 94 -3.55 18.76 13.17
N ALA A 95 -4.08 19.97 13.02
CA ALA A 95 -5.47 20.27 13.34
C ALA A 95 -6.42 19.48 12.42
N ARG A 96 -6.12 19.41 11.12
CA ARG A 96 -6.86 18.62 10.13
C ARG A 96 -6.83 17.13 10.44
N ILE A 97 -5.66 16.56 10.73
CA ILE A 97 -5.53 15.15 11.13
C ILE A 97 -6.38 14.88 12.38
N ARG A 98 -6.29 15.72 13.41
CA ARG A 98 -7.09 15.57 14.64
C ARG A 98 -8.60 15.70 14.39
N SER A 99 -9.03 16.63 13.54
CA SER A 99 -10.44 16.72 13.16
C SER A 99 -10.91 15.50 12.40
N SER A 100 -10.10 14.97 11.47
CA SER A 100 -10.43 13.76 10.72
C SER A 100 -10.53 12.54 11.63
N ILE A 101 -9.61 12.38 12.60
CA ILE A 101 -9.68 11.29 13.60
C ILE A 101 -10.97 11.39 14.43
N ARG A 102 -11.29 12.58 14.97
CA ARG A 102 -12.52 12.75 15.78
C ARG A 102 -13.79 12.55 14.95
N ASN A 103 -13.81 13.04 13.73
CA ASN A 103 -14.93 12.83 12.80
C ASN A 103 -15.10 11.33 12.51
N TRP A 104 -13.98 10.62 12.31
CA TRP A 104 -13.99 9.17 12.13
C TRP A 104 -14.53 8.42 13.35
N GLU A 105 -14.05 8.75 14.56
CA GLU A 105 -14.52 8.13 15.81
C GLU A 105 -16.02 8.39 16.02
N ALA A 106 -16.48 9.61 15.71
CA ALA A 106 -17.89 9.97 15.82
C ALA A 106 -18.76 9.19 14.81
N GLN A 107 -18.32 9.07 13.55
CA GLN A 107 -19.01 8.30 12.51
C GLN A 107 -19.03 6.80 12.82
N ARG A 108 -17.91 6.25 13.32
CA ARG A 108 -17.80 4.85 13.73
C ARG A 108 -18.77 4.48 14.85
N SER A 109 -19.07 5.44 15.73
CA SER A 109 -20.01 5.26 16.83
C SER A 109 -21.48 5.34 16.40
N GLY A 110 -21.76 5.69 15.14
CA GLY A 110 -23.11 5.79 14.61
C GLY A 110 -23.70 4.43 14.24
N ALA A 111 -25.01 4.26 14.50
CA ALA A 111 -25.75 3.09 14.01
C ALA A 111 -25.65 3.01 12.47
N GLY A 112 -25.22 1.87 11.95
CA GLY A 112 -25.10 1.63 10.49
C GLY A 112 -23.74 1.93 9.88
N TRP A 113 -22.72 2.32 10.66
CA TRP A 113 -21.36 2.50 10.14
C TRP A 113 -20.82 1.25 9.43
N GLY A 114 -20.91 0.09 10.06
CA GLY A 114 -20.40 -1.16 9.47
C GLY A 114 -21.14 -1.53 8.19
N GLU A 115 -22.46 -1.28 8.10
CA GLU A 115 -23.22 -1.51 6.86
C GLU A 115 -22.78 -0.56 5.73
N ALA A 116 -22.55 0.71 6.05
CA ALA A 116 -22.03 1.67 5.07
C ALA A 116 -20.62 1.28 4.58
N VAL A 117 -19.77 0.77 5.48
CA VAL A 117 -18.44 0.23 5.13
C VAL A 117 -18.58 -1.03 4.26
N LYS A 118 -19.41 -2.01 4.64
CA LYS A 118 -19.68 -3.23 3.84
C LYS A 118 -20.14 -2.85 2.43
N PHE A 119 -21.08 -1.92 2.30
CA PHE A 119 -21.58 -1.48 0.99
C PHE A 119 -20.47 -0.87 0.11
N ARG A 120 -19.59 -0.02 0.68
CA ARG A 120 -18.47 0.57 -0.07
C ARG A 120 -17.44 -0.47 -0.46
N THR A 121 -17.10 -1.37 0.44
CA THR A 121 -16.21 -2.50 0.13
C THR A 121 -16.79 -3.38 -0.97
N ALA A 122 -18.10 -3.65 -0.95
CA ALA A 122 -18.77 -4.41 -2.00
C ALA A 122 -18.63 -3.75 -3.39
N ARG A 123 -18.69 -2.42 -3.47
CA ARG A 123 -18.49 -1.68 -4.72
C ARG A 123 -17.05 -1.79 -5.24
N GLU A 124 -16.06 -1.80 -4.37
CA GLU A 124 -14.64 -1.88 -4.78
C GLU A 124 -14.24 -3.28 -5.24
N ILE A 125 -14.77 -4.34 -4.60
CA ILE A 125 -14.46 -5.73 -4.96
C ILE A 125 -15.39 -6.28 -6.05
N GLY A 126 -16.52 -5.62 -6.29
CA GLY A 126 -17.53 -5.98 -7.29
C GLY A 126 -16.98 -6.22 -8.71
N PRO A 127 -16.05 -5.40 -9.24
CA PRO A 127 -15.43 -5.64 -10.54
C PRO A 127 -14.68 -6.98 -10.67
N PHE A 128 -14.27 -7.59 -9.56
CA PHE A 128 -13.50 -8.84 -9.56
C PHE A 128 -14.37 -10.07 -9.28
N LEU A 129 -15.37 -9.94 -8.41
CA LEU A 129 -16.19 -11.06 -7.92
C LEU A 129 -17.65 -11.00 -8.41
N GLY A 130 -18.05 -9.91 -9.06
CA GLY A 130 -19.44 -9.57 -9.30
C GLY A 130 -20.18 -9.11 -8.04
N ASN A 131 -21.30 -8.40 -8.22
CA ASN A 131 -22.09 -7.84 -7.11
C ASN A 131 -22.57 -8.91 -6.12
N ASN A 132 -22.99 -10.08 -6.61
CA ASN A 132 -23.43 -11.18 -5.74
C ASN A 132 -22.27 -11.82 -4.98
N GLY A 133 -21.12 -12.05 -5.64
CA GLY A 133 -19.94 -12.59 -4.99
C GLY A 133 -19.42 -11.66 -3.90
N ALA A 134 -19.38 -10.35 -4.17
CA ALA A 134 -19.04 -9.33 -3.19
C ALA A 134 -19.97 -9.36 -1.96
N ARG A 135 -21.28 -9.48 -2.17
CA ARG A 135 -22.26 -9.54 -1.07
C ARG A 135 -22.12 -10.80 -0.22
N ILE A 136 -21.95 -11.97 -0.86
CA ILE A 136 -21.76 -13.25 -0.15
C ILE A 136 -20.47 -13.21 0.66
N LEU A 137 -19.38 -12.71 0.07
CA LEU A 137 -18.09 -12.59 0.74
C LEU A 137 -18.15 -11.68 1.98
N LEU A 138 -19.00 -10.66 1.97
CA LEU A 138 -19.15 -9.70 3.06
C LEU A 138 -20.19 -10.10 4.11
N GLN A 139 -20.98 -11.14 3.87
CA GLN A 139 -21.96 -11.66 4.84
C GLN A 139 -21.36 -12.03 6.21
N PRO A 140 -20.17 -12.66 6.32
CA PRO A 140 -19.54 -12.96 7.61
C PRO A 140 -18.95 -11.73 8.34
N VAL A 141 -18.96 -10.55 7.72
CA VAL A 141 -18.48 -9.32 8.36
C VAL A 141 -19.51 -8.89 9.40
N SER A 142 -19.05 -8.63 10.62
CA SER A 142 -19.84 -8.10 11.73
C SER A 142 -20.45 -6.74 11.41
N ASP A 143 -21.51 -6.38 12.12
CA ASP A 143 -22.26 -5.14 11.87
C ASP A 143 -21.52 -3.86 12.26
N ASP A 144 -20.45 -3.98 13.05
CA ASP A 144 -19.53 -2.88 13.35
C ASP A 144 -18.39 -2.75 12.30
N GLY A 145 -18.26 -3.73 11.40
CA GLY A 145 -17.25 -3.77 10.34
C GLY A 145 -15.82 -4.03 10.82
N CYS A 146 -15.59 -4.32 12.11
CA CYS A 146 -14.24 -4.41 12.68
C CYS A 146 -13.44 -5.62 12.17
N ASN A 147 -14.13 -6.70 11.79
CA ASN A 147 -13.51 -7.91 11.24
C ASN A 147 -13.40 -7.90 9.70
N LEU A 148 -13.77 -6.80 9.02
CA LEU A 148 -13.86 -6.75 7.55
C LEU A 148 -12.62 -7.32 6.85
N LEU A 149 -11.43 -6.76 7.15
CA LEU A 149 -10.20 -7.12 6.45
C LEU A 149 -9.76 -8.55 6.76
N SER A 150 -9.78 -8.92 8.05
CA SER A 150 -9.44 -10.26 8.50
C SER A 150 -10.36 -11.34 7.93
N THR A 151 -11.59 -10.97 7.58
CA THR A 151 -12.56 -11.88 6.95
C THR A 151 -12.35 -12.00 5.44
N ILE A 152 -12.12 -10.90 4.71
CA ILE A 152 -12.05 -10.94 3.25
C ILE A 152 -10.66 -11.28 2.70
N GLU A 153 -9.59 -10.88 3.37
CA GLU A 153 -8.22 -11.02 2.86
C GLU A 153 -7.82 -12.48 2.60
N PRO A 154 -8.09 -13.45 3.50
CA PRO A 154 -7.73 -14.85 3.24
C PRO A 154 -8.46 -15.41 2.02
N VAL A 155 -9.75 -15.09 1.89
CA VAL A 155 -10.57 -15.57 0.76
C VAL A 155 -10.09 -14.97 -0.55
N LEU A 156 -9.86 -13.65 -0.59
CA LEU A 156 -9.28 -12.99 -1.76
C LEU A 156 -7.90 -13.54 -2.10
N GLY A 157 -7.10 -13.89 -1.10
CA GLY A 157 -5.78 -14.50 -1.26
C GLY A 157 -5.83 -15.84 -1.98
N GLU A 158 -6.84 -16.68 -1.70
CA GLU A 158 -7.04 -17.96 -2.39
C GLU A 158 -7.46 -17.78 -3.85
N PHE A 159 -8.29 -16.77 -4.16
CA PHE A 159 -8.80 -16.56 -5.53
C PHE A 159 -7.85 -15.78 -6.44
N LEU A 160 -7.22 -14.72 -5.91
CA LEU A 160 -6.41 -13.77 -6.68
C LEU A 160 -4.90 -13.98 -6.50
N GLY A 161 -4.51 -14.76 -5.49
CA GLY A 161 -3.14 -14.83 -5.00
C GLY A 161 -2.83 -13.71 -4.00
N LYS A 162 -1.90 -14.00 -3.08
CA LYS A 162 -1.56 -13.13 -1.93
C LYS A 162 -1.25 -11.68 -2.32
N ARG A 163 -0.48 -11.48 -3.40
CA ARG A 163 -0.05 -10.14 -3.84
C ARG A 163 -1.23 -9.31 -4.35
N ALA A 164 -2.05 -9.87 -5.24
CA ALA A 164 -3.20 -9.16 -5.79
C ALA A 164 -4.27 -8.88 -4.72
N ALA A 165 -4.46 -9.82 -3.78
CA ALA A 165 -5.34 -9.62 -2.63
C ALA A 165 -4.87 -8.46 -1.74
N SER A 166 -3.57 -8.40 -1.41
CA SER A 166 -3.01 -7.31 -0.60
C SER A 166 -3.16 -5.94 -1.26
N GLU A 167 -2.95 -5.85 -2.58
CA GLU A 167 -3.15 -4.60 -3.35
C GLU A 167 -4.64 -4.18 -3.35
N LEU A 168 -5.54 -5.15 -3.56
CA LEU A 168 -6.98 -4.89 -3.53
C LEU A 168 -7.46 -4.46 -2.14
N VAL A 169 -6.98 -5.11 -1.07
CA VAL A 169 -7.26 -4.70 0.31
C VAL A 169 -6.76 -3.29 0.57
N SER A 170 -5.54 -2.95 0.14
CA SER A 170 -4.99 -1.60 0.29
C SER A 170 -5.87 -0.55 -0.39
N ARG A 171 -6.34 -0.85 -1.61
CA ARG A 171 -7.30 0.01 -2.33
C ARG A 171 -8.64 0.12 -1.63
N VAL A 172 -9.19 -0.97 -1.10
CA VAL A 172 -10.44 -0.97 -0.33
C VAL A 172 -10.29 -0.08 0.90
N VAL A 173 -9.16 -0.16 1.63
CA VAL A 173 -8.89 0.71 2.77
C VAL A 173 -8.89 2.18 2.32
N GLU A 174 -8.18 2.51 1.24
CA GLU A 174 -8.14 3.88 0.73
C GLU A 174 -9.52 4.40 0.31
N ALA A 175 -10.25 3.63 -0.48
CA ALA A 175 -11.51 4.07 -1.10
C ALA A 175 -12.72 3.97 -0.16
N ALA A 176 -12.81 2.91 0.66
CA ALA A 176 -13.96 2.65 1.51
C ALA A 176 -13.81 3.16 2.95
N ILE A 177 -12.58 3.35 3.44
CA ILE A 177 -12.31 3.74 4.84
C ILE A 177 -11.71 5.15 4.92
N VAL A 178 -10.73 5.49 4.08
CA VAL A 178 -9.99 6.76 4.18
C VAL A 178 -10.69 7.91 3.46
N ARG A 179 -11.21 7.73 2.23
CA ARG A 179 -11.84 8.82 1.44
C ARG A 179 -13.18 9.34 1.97
N THR A 180 -13.70 8.79 3.06
CA THR A 180 -14.86 9.34 3.78
C THR A 180 -14.48 10.37 4.86
N LEU A 181 -13.19 10.66 5.01
CA LEU A 181 -12.61 11.63 5.96
C LEU A 181 -12.41 13.01 5.32
#